data_AF-A0A4U9CXB8-F1
#
_entry.id   AF-A0A4U9CXB8-F1
#
_cell.length_a   1.000
_cell.length_b   1.000
_cell.length_c   1.000
_cell.angle_alpha   90.00
_cell.angle_beta   90.00
_cell.angle_gamma   90.00
#
_symmetry.space_group_name_H-M   'P 1'
#
loop_
_entity.id
_entity.type
_entity.pdbx_description
1 polymer ?
#
loop_
_entity_poly.entity_id
_entity_poly.type
_entity_poly.pdbx_seq_one_letter_code
_entity_poly.pdbx_strand_id
1 'polypeptide(L)' 'MIARLSQEKRFREVDAALSWLLEYAPSRLTGTGACVFAEFDTESAARQVLEKAPEWLQGFVARGVNISPLRLALP' A
#
# COMPACT_ATOMS: atom_id res chain seq x y z
N MET A 1 -0.56 -1.78 4.43
CA MET A 1 -0.65 -0.42 3.86
C MET A 1 -0.55 -0.52 2.36
N ILE A 2 -1.38 0.20 1.60
CA ILE A 2 -1.24 0.34 0.14
C ILE A 2 -0.91 1.80 -0.14
N ALA A 3 0.17 2.04 -0.88
CA ALA A 3 0.51 3.35 -1.41
C ALA A 3 0.25 3.40 -2.92
N ARG A 4 -0.39 4.49 -3.35
CA ARG A 4 -0.70 4.78 -4.74
C ARG A 4 0.16 5.95 -5.20
N LEU A 5 0.70 5.83 -6.40
CA LEU A 5 1.41 6.91 -7.08
C LEU A 5 0.58 7.40 -8.27
N SER A 6 0.71 8.69 -8.60
CA SER A 6 0.08 9.29 -9.78
C SER A 6 0.73 8.77 -11.07
N GLN A 7 -0.10 8.47 -12.07
CA GLN A 7 0.23 7.73 -13.31
C GLN A 7 1.28 8.39 -14.23
N GLU A 8 1.74 9.62 -13.96
CA GLU A 8 2.50 10.41 -14.94
C GLU A 8 4.03 10.29 -14.81
N LYS A 9 4.58 9.61 -13.80
CA LYS A 9 6.03 9.62 -13.55
C LYS A 9 6.64 8.22 -13.39
N ARG A 10 7.37 7.86 -14.46
CA ARG A 10 8.18 6.66 -14.69
C ARG A 10 9.01 6.24 -13.46
N PHE A 11 8.91 4.95 -13.08
CA PHE A 11 9.78 4.07 -12.27
C PHE A 11 10.50 4.63 -11.02
N ARG A 12 11.09 5.83 -11.04
CA ARG A 12 11.81 6.43 -9.90
C ARG A 12 10.92 6.72 -8.70
N GLU A 13 9.68 7.16 -8.93
CA GLU A 13 8.73 7.40 -7.83
C GLU A 13 8.24 6.08 -7.21
N VAL A 14 8.08 5.04 -8.05
CA VAL A 14 7.76 3.68 -7.61
C VAL A 14 8.90 3.12 -6.76
N ASP A 15 10.14 3.29 -7.21
CA ASP A 15 11.33 2.87 -6.48
C ASP A 15 11.44 3.61 -5.15
N ALA A 16 11.27 4.94 -5.13
CA ALA A 16 11.28 5.72 -3.89
C ALA A 16 10.19 5.29 -2.90
N ALA A 17 8.96 5.03 -3.38
CA ALA A 17 7.87 4.52 -2.55
C ALA A 17 8.17 3.12 -2.01
N LEU A 18 8.74 2.25 -2.84
CA LEU A 18 9.09 0.89 -2.46
C LEU A 18 10.23 0.89 -1.44
N SER A 19 11.32 1.63 -1.69
CA SER A 19 12.44 1.81 -0.76
C SER A 19 11.95 2.36 0.57
N TRP A 20 11.08 3.38 0.55
CA TRP A 20 10.54 3.94 1.78
C TRP A 20 9.73 2.93 2.59
N LEU A 21 8.89 2.12 1.93
CA LEU A 21 8.09 1.10 2.62
C LEU A 21 8.95 -0.08 3.14
N LEU A 22 10.01 -0.47 2.43
CA LEU A 22 10.91 -1.57 2.81
C LEU A 22 11.62 -1.33 4.15
N GLU A 23 11.78 -0.06 4.57
CA GLU A 23 12.30 0.29 5.89
C GLU A 23 11.37 -0.10 7.05
N TYR A 24 10.08 -0.34 6.77
CA TYR A 24 9.08 -0.63 7.80
C TYR A 24 8.51 -2.04 7.73
N ALA A 25 8.38 -2.61 6.54
CA ALA A 25 7.78 -3.93 6.34
C ALA A 25 8.12 -4.53 4.97
N PRO A 26 7.98 -5.86 4.80
CA PRO A 26 8.04 -6.50 3.50
C PRO A 26 7.07 -5.83 2.53
N SER A 27 7.63 -5.34 1.41
CA SER A 27 6.92 -4.46 0.49
C SER A 27 7.07 -4.91 -0.95
N ARG A 28 6.00 -4.83 -1.73
CA ARG A 28 5.95 -5.31 -3.11
C ARG A 28 5.10 -4.42 -3.99
N LEU A 29 5.34 -4.51 -5.30
CA LEU A 29 4.50 -3.92 -6.32
C LEU A 29 3.23 -4.77 -6.51
N THR A 30 2.09 -4.15 -6.78
CA THR A 30 0.85 -4.88 -7.10
C THR A 30 0.40 -4.62 -8.54
N GLY A 31 0.02 -5.69 -9.25
CA GLY A 31 -0.26 -5.65 -10.68
C GLY A 31 0.97 -5.25 -11.50
N THR A 32 0.77 -4.39 -12.49
CA THR A 32 1.86 -3.75 -13.27
C THR A 32 2.24 -2.37 -12.72
N GLY A 33 1.75 -2.01 -11.53
CA GLY A 33 1.99 -0.71 -10.90
C GLY A 33 0.99 0.37 -11.32
N ALA A 34 1.11 1.59 -10.82
CA ALA A 34 2.19 2.14 -9.98
C ALA A 34 2.00 1.95 -8.46
N CYS A 35 1.02 1.15 -8.01
CA CYS A 35 0.80 0.93 -6.58
C CYS A 35 1.82 -0.05 -5.98
N VAL A 36 2.25 0.26 -4.76
CA VAL A 36 3.07 -0.61 -3.90
C VAL A 36 2.32 -0.88 -2.60
N PHE A 37 2.58 -2.01 -1.96
CA PHE A 37 1.97 -2.35 -0.69
C PHE A 37 3.00 -2.93 0.27
N ALA A 38 2.75 -2.72 1.57
CA ALA A 38 3.50 -3.25 2.69
C ALA A 38 2.57 -4.07 3.59
N GLU A 39 3.05 -5.23 4.02
CA GLU A 39 2.29 -6.18 4.84
C GLU A 39 2.52 -5.92 6.34
N PHE A 40 1.44 -5.95 7.11
CA PHE A 40 1.49 -5.79 8.56
C PHE A 40 0.52 -6.76 9.21
N ASP A 41 0.90 -7.32 10.36
CA ASP A 41 0.05 -8.23 11.12
C ASP A 41 -1.13 -7.52 11.79
N THR A 42 -1.01 -6.22 12.06
CA THR A 42 -2.04 -5.42 12.74
C THR A 42 -2.36 -4.13 12.01
N GLU A 43 -3.62 -3.71 12.11
CA GLU A 43 -4.06 -2.41 11.58
C GLU A 43 -3.36 -1.24 12.27
N SER A 44 -3.11 -1.34 13.58
CA SER A 44 -2.41 -0.29 14.34
C SER A 44 -1.00 -0.05 13.81
N ALA A 45 -0.22 -1.12 13.57
CA ALA A 45 1.12 -0.99 12.99
C ALA A 45 1.07 -0.35 11.59
N ALA A 46 0.12 -0.76 10.75
CA ALA A 46 -0.05 -0.17 9.42
C ALA A 46 -0.40 1.32 9.47
N ARG A 47 -1.27 1.74 10.41
CA ARG A 47 -1.65 3.15 10.59
C ARG A 47 -0.51 4.01 11.12
N GLN A 48 0.27 3.50 12.08
CA GLN A 48 1.45 4.20 12.60
C GLN A 48 2.49 4.46 11.52
N VAL A 49 2.65 3.56 10.55
CA VAL A 49 3.53 3.79 9.39
C VAL A 49 2.91 4.80 8.42
N LEU A 50 1.59 4.70 8.15
CA LEU A 50 0.91 5.68 7.29
C LEU A 50 1.02 7.11 7.83
N GLU A 51 0.98 7.31 9.16
CA GLU A 51 1.15 8.63 9.79
C GLU A 51 2.56 9.22 9.59
N LYS A 52 3.56 8.38 9.35
CA LYS A 52 4.94 8.80 9.03
C LYS A 52 5.16 9.00 7.53
N ALA A 53 4.17 8.66 6.71
CA ALA A 53 4.30 8.74 5.26
C ALA A 53 4.54 10.19 4.83
N PRO A 54 5.51 10.43 3.94
CA PRO A 54 5.74 11.76 3.41
C PRO A 54 4.55 12.20 2.54
N GLU A 55 4.32 13.51 2.44
CA GLU A 55 3.13 14.07 1.76
C GLU A 55 2.98 13.64 0.29
N TRP A 56 4.09 13.33 -0.38
CA TRP A 56 4.09 12.85 -1.77
C TRP A 56 3.59 11.40 -1.91
N LEU A 57 3.57 10.63 -0.81
CA LEU A 57 3.14 9.24 -0.81
C LEU A 57 1.67 9.15 -0.38
N GLN A 58 0.78 9.04 -1.37
CA GLN A 58 -0.64 8.88 -1.10
C GLN A 58 -0.92 7.43 -0.68
N GLY A 59 -1.24 7.21 0.59
CA GLY A 59 -1.46 5.87 1.15
C GLY A 59 -2.79 5.70 1.85
N PHE A 60 -3.22 4.44 1.96
CA PHE A 60 -4.34 4.05 2.81
C PHE A 60 -4.07 2.68 3.46
N VAL A 61 -4.79 2.40 4.56
CA VAL A 61 -4.76 1.10 5.23
C VAL A 61 -6.01 0.32 4.82
N ALA A 62 -5.83 -0.94 4.44
CA ALA A 62 -6.89 -1.87 4.15
C ALA A 62 -6.50 -3.26 4.65
N ARG A 63 -7.53 -4.07 4.97
CA ARG A 63 -7.37 -5.48 5.35
C ARG A 63 -7.60 -6.37 4.15
N GLY A 64 -6.62 -7.23 3.83
CA GLY A 64 -6.82 -8.30 2.87
C GLY A 64 -7.83 -9.32 3.38
N VAL A 65 -8.80 -9.70 2.55
CA VAL A 65 -9.82 -10.71 2.87
C VAL A 65 -9.84 -11.80 1.80
N ASN A 66 -9.99 -13.05 2.23
CA ASN A 66 -10.01 -14.21 1.33
C ASN A 66 -11.37 -14.40 0.64
N ILE A 67 -12.41 -13.79 1.19
CA ILE A 67 -13.75 -13.80 0.63
C ILE A 67 -14.05 -12.41 0.13
N SER A 68 -14.40 -12.29 -1.15
CA SER A 68 -14.77 -11.02 -1.76
C SER A 68 -15.93 -10.37 -0.97
N PRO A 69 -15.81 -9.09 -0.56
CA PRO A 69 -16.90 -8.36 0.09
C PRO A 69 -18.19 -8.37 -0.75
N LEU A 70 -18.08 -8.36 -2.09
CA LEU A 70 -19.23 -8.48 -2.98
C LEU A 70 -19.95 -9.81 -2.81
N ARG A 71 -19.21 -10.91 -2.66
CA ARG A 71 -19.80 -12.24 -2.47
C ARG A 71 -20.52 -12.36 -1.13
N LEU A 72 -20.07 -11.65 -0.09
CA LEU A 72 -20.76 -11.62 1.20
C LEU A 72 -22.01 -10.73 1.19
N ALA A 73 -22.04 -9.73 0.31
CA ALA A 73 -23.12 -8.74 0.22
C ALA A 73 -24.25 -9.15 -0.74
N LEU A 74 -24.05 -10.16 -1.58
CA LEU A 74 -25.07 -10.67 -2.50
C LEU A 74 -25.90 -11.79 -1.81
N PRO A 75 -27.23 -11.79 -1.98
CA PRO A 75 -28.13 -12.78 -1.39
C PRO A 75 -28.00 -14.18 -2.03
#